data_AF-A0A8I1RB51-F1
#
_entry.id   AF-A0A8I1RB51-F1
#
_cell.length_a   1.000
_cell.length_b   1.000
_cell.length_c   1.000
_cell.angle_alpha   90.00
_cell.angle_beta   90.00
_cell.angle_gamma   90.00
#
_symmetry.space_group_name_H-M   'P 1'
#
loop_
_entity.id
_entity.type
_entity.pdbx_description
1 polymer ?
#
loop_
_entity_poly.entity_id
_entity_poly.type
_entity_poly.pdbx_seq_one_letter_code
_entity_poly.pdbx_strand_id
1 'polypeptide(L)'
;MMLPADRLRPMPAQPSLRAEDACPPEIRALLEAILPVAAERFGITVDDLIGQRRLPRYVRARAFVVWALRSLGRPLSYPLIAGLLGGRDHTSAIYLHEKAVWLRLHDAEFASACSRLAAAFAHMKEAQNGNRCH
;
A
#
# COMPACT_ATOMS: atom_id res chain seq x y z
N MET A 1 26.33 -38.48 -0.23
CA MET A 1 25.28 -38.21 -1.24
C MET A 1 24.44 -37.05 -0.72
N MET A 2 24.41 -35.96 -1.48
CA MET A 2 23.76 -34.69 -1.13
C MET A 2 22.23 -34.83 -1.23
N LEU A 3 21.48 -34.30 -0.26
CA LEU A 3 20.04 -34.10 -0.37
C LEU A 3 19.77 -33.05 -1.48
N PRO A 4 18.80 -33.24 -2.38
CA PRO A 4 18.42 -32.19 -3.30
C PRO A 4 17.63 -31.12 -2.52
N ALA A 5 18.25 -29.95 -2.39
CA ALA A 5 17.53 -28.71 -2.26
C ALA A 5 16.66 -28.51 -3.50
N ASP A 6 15.56 -27.78 -3.32
CA ASP A 6 14.73 -27.19 -4.37
C ASP A 6 13.47 -27.98 -4.78
N ARG A 7 12.41 -27.77 -4.00
CA ARG A 7 11.02 -27.80 -4.50
C ARG A 7 10.25 -26.63 -3.90
N LEU A 8 10.65 -25.41 -4.23
CA LEU A 8 9.67 -24.34 -4.34
C LEU A 8 8.76 -24.71 -5.52
N ARG A 9 7.57 -25.24 -5.22
CA ARG A 9 6.54 -25.45 -6.25
C ARG A 9 6.29 -24.09 -6.93
N PRO A 10 6.30 -24.00 -8.27
CA PRO A 10 5.76 -22.83 -8.93
C PRO A 10 4.26 -22.73 -8.56
N MET A 11 3.88 -21.63 -7.90
CA MET A 11 2.46 -21.34 -7.68
C MET A 11 1.78 -21.18 -9.04
N PRO A 12 0.58 -21.75 -9.23
CA PRO A 12 -0.18 -21.50 -10.45
C PRO A 12 -0.46 -19.99 -10.52
N ALA A 13 -0.06 -19.37 -11.64
CA ALA A 13 -0.54 -18.05 -12.02
C ALA A 13 -2.06 -18.12 -12.07
N GLN A 14 -2.74 -17.47 -11.12
CA GLN A 14 -4.19 -17.45 -11.08
C GLN A 14 -4.71 -16.73 -12.33
N PRO A 15 -5.52 -17.38 -13.19
CA PRO A 15 -6.21 -16.71 -14.27
C PRO A 15 -7.61 -16.37 -13.78
N SER A 16 -7.86 -15.11 -13.41
CA SER A 16 -9.21 -14.52 -13.28
C SER A 16 -9.12 -13.08 -12.76
N LEU A 17 -8.78 -12.11 -13.61
CA LEU A 17 -9.23 -10.74 -13.41
C LEU A 17 -10.48 -10.57 -14.28
N ARG A 18 -11.64 -10.88 -13.70
CA ARG A 18 -12.92 -10.40 -14.22
C ARG A 18 -12.93 -8.89 -14.08
N ALA A 19 -13.39 -8.21 -15.13
CA ALA A 19 -13.44 -6.77 -15.29
C ALA A 19 -14.47 -6.05 -14.38
N GLU A 20 -14.64 -6.46 -13.11
CA GLU A 20 -15.69 -5.92 -12.22
C GLU A 20 -15.18 -5.05 -11.06
N ASP A 21 -13.91 -4.64 -11.06
CA ASP A 21 -13.36 -3.73 -10.05
C ASP A 21 -13.23 -2.30 -10.59
N ALA A 22 -14.36 -1.62 -10.81
CA ALA A 22 -14.32 -0.16 -10.75
C ALA A 22 -13.86 0.19 -9.34
N CYS A 23 -12.64 0.74 -9.20
CA CYS A 23 -12.08 1.12 -7.90
C CYS A 23 -13.14 1.90 -7.11
N PRO A 24 -13.63 1.37 -5.97
CA PRO A 24 -14.61 2.06 -5.15
C PRO A 24 -14.17 3.52 -4.89
N PRO A 25 -15.08 4.51 -5.02
CA PRO A 25 -14.70 5.92 -4.94
C PRO A 25 -14.03 6.28 -3.62
N GLU A 26 -14.40 5.58 -2.54
CA GLU A 26 -13.78 5.70 -1.22
C GLU A 26 -12.30 5.33 -1.21
N ILE A 27 -11.92 4.29 -1.97
CA ILE A 27 -10.53 3.83 -2.08
C ILE A 27 -9.72 4.82 -2.90
N ARG A 28 -10.31 5.37 -3.96
CA ARG A 28 -9.66 6.41 -4.77
C ARG A 28 -9.44 7.68 -3.96
N ALA A 29 -10.46 8.13 -3.22
CA ALA A 29 -10.34 9.29 -2.32
C ALA A 29 -9.27 9.08 -1.25
N LEU A 30 -9.18 7.88 -0.66
CA LEU A 30 -8.13 7.54 0.29
C LEU A 30 -6.74 7.60 -0.35
N LEU A 31 -6.58 7.05 -1.56
CA LEU A 31 -5.32 7.10 -2.30
C LEU A 31 -4.92 8.54 -2.64
N GLU A 32 -5.86 9.34 -3.14
CA GLU A 32 -5.66 10.76 -3.46
C GLU A 32 -5.26 11.58 -2.23
N ALA A 33 -5.73 11.20 -1.03
CA ALA A 33 -5.32 11.83 0.22
C ALA A 33 -3.93 11.36 0.72
N ILE A 34 -3.56 10.09 0.51
CA ILE A 34 -2.28 9.53 0.99
C ILE A 34 -1.11 9.87 0.07
N LEU A 35 -1.29 9.81 -1.25
CA LEU A 35 -0.24 10.04 -2.25
C LEU A 35 0.52 11.37 -2.07
N PRO A 36 -0.13 12.54 -1.93
CA PRO A 36 0.57 13.81 -1.76
C PRO A 36 1.33 13.86 -0.44
N VAL A 37 0.76 13.30 0.64
CA VAL A 37 1.44 13.23 1.94
C VAL A 37 2.69 12.36 1.83
N ALA A 38 2.61 11.20 1.16
CA ALA A 38 3.78 10.36 0.93
C ALA A 38 4.82 11.06 0.04
N ALA A 39 4.40 11.74 -1.02
CA ALA A 39 5.26 12.48 -1.93
C ALA A 39 6.07 13.57 -1.18
N GLU A 40 5.40 14.38 -0.37
CA GLU A 40 6.01 15.42 0.46
C GLU A 40 6.97 14.83 1.51
N ARG A 41 6.54 13.78 2.21
CA ARG A 41 7.35 13.14 3.28
C ARG A 41 8.64 12.53 2.79
N PHE A 42 8.66 12.00 1.57
CA PHE A 42 9.84 11.35 1.00
C PHE A 42 10.57 12.21 -0.04
N GLY A 43 10.09 13.43 -0.33
CA GLY A 43 10.69 14.34 -1.29
C GLY A 43 10.66 13.81 -2.74
N ILE A 44 9.58 13.11 -3.11
CA ILE A 44 9.38 12.53 -4.45
C ILE A 44 8.06 13.00 -5.05
N THR A 45 7.84 12.73 -6.34
CA THR A 45 6.56 13.05 -7.00
C THR A 45 5.55 11.92 -6.87
N VAL A 46 4.26 12.24 -7.03
CA VAL A 46 3.19 11.23 -7.08
C VAL A 46 3.37 10.30 -8.28
N ASP A 47 3.81 10.84 -9.43
CA ASP A 47 4.19 10.04 -10.60
C ASP A 47 5.31 9.04 -10.30
N ASP A 48 6.28 9.38 -9.44
CA ASP A 48 7.33 8.44 -9.05
C ASP A 48 6.81 7.32 -8.13
N LEU A 49 5.77 7.58 -7.34
CA LEU A 49 5.09 6.56 -6.53
C LEU A 49 4.37 5.53 -7.41
N ILE A 50 3.68 5.99 -8.46
CA ILE A 50 2.91 5.14 -9.37
C ILE A 50 3.82 4.52 -10.45
N GLY A 51 4.78 5.28 -10.97
CA GLY A 51 5.61 4.93 -12.12
C GLY A 51 6.59 3.78 -11.89
N GLN A 52 7.00 3.05 -12.93
CA GLN A 52 7.60 1.71 -12.82
C GLN A 52 9.02 1.63 -12.20
N ARG A 53 9.65 2.75 -11.85
CA ARG A 53 11.04 2.79 -11.36
C ARG A 53 11.20 1.99 -10.06
N ARG A 54 12.20 1.11 -9.98
CA ARG A 54 12.48 0.22 -8.83
C ARG A 54 13.62 0.71 -7.94
N LEU A 55 13.74 2.02 -7.75
CA LEU A 55 14.81 2.59 -6.92
C LEU A 55 14.52 2.41 -5.42
N PRO A 56 15.53 2.13 -4.57
CA PRO A 56 15.35 1.89 -3.14
C PRO A 56 14.58 3.01 -2.41
N ARG A 57 14.84 4.27 -2.80
CA ARG A 57 14.12 5.44 -2.26
C ARG A 57 12.61 5.40 -2.53
N TYR A 58 12.19 4.90 -3.69
CA TYR A 58 10.78 4.78 -4.04
C TYR A 58 10.11 3.59 -3.34
N VAL A 59 10.87 2.52 -3.06
CA VAL A 59 10.35 1.36 -2.31
C VAL A 59 9.89 1.77 -0.92
N ARG A 60 10.67 2.61 -0.22
CA ARG A 60 10.31 3.12 1.11
C ARG A 60 9.02 3.95 1.08
N ALA A 61 8.90 4.84 0.10
CA ALA A 61 7.70 5.67 -0.06
C ALA A 61 6.46 4.86 -0.46
N ARG A 62 6.60 3.86 -1.34
CA ARG A 62 5.50 2.95 -1.71
C ARG A 62 5.08 2.06 -0.56
N ALA A 63 6.02 1.57 0.24
CA ALA A 63 5.74 0.77 1.42
C ALA A 63 4.87 1.56 2.41
N PHE A 64 5.13 2.85 2.56
CA PHE A 64 4.30 3.76 3.36
C PHE A 64 2.86 3.85 2.83
N VAL A 65 2.68 4.04 1.51
CA VAL A 65 1.34 4.08 0.89
C VAL A 65 0.59 2.76 1.06
N VAL A 66 1.26 1.62 0.81
CA VAL A 66 0.67 0.28 0.97
C VAL A 66 0.22 0.04 2.41
N TRP A 67 1.05 0.42 3.38
CA TRP A 67 0.70 0.34 4.80
C TRP A 67 -0.53 1.19 5.13
N ALA A 68 -0.58 2.42 4.63
CA ALA A 68 -1.69 3.34 4.89
C ALA A 68 -3.01 2.82 4.31
N LEU A 69 -3.00 2.32 3.07
CA LEU A 69 -4.17 1.70 2.43
C LEU A 69 -4.70 0.48 3.21
N ARG A 70 -3.78 -0.30 3.81
CA ARG A 70 -4.13 -1.46 4.65
C ARG A 70 -4.60 -1.09 6.06
N SER A 71 -4.06 -0.03 6.64
CA SER A 71 -4.23 0.27 8.08
C SER A 71 -5.27 1.34 8.38
N LEU A 72 -5.48 2.30 7.49
CA LEU A 72 -6.35 3.47 7.73
C LEU A 72 -7.79 3.25 7.23
N GLY A 73 -7.92 2.50 6.14
CA GLY A 73 -9.18 2.18 5.49
C GLY A 73 -9.71 0.78 5.81
N ARG A 74 -10.57 0.27 4.93
CA ARG A 74 -10.92 -1.15 4.87
C ARG A 74 -9.69 -1.93 4.39
N PRO A 75 -9.36 -3.11 4.98
CA PRO A 75 -8.23 -3.90 4.52
C PRO A 75 -8.42 -4.31 3.06
N LEU A 76 -7.64 -3.71 2.17
CA LEU A 76 -7.68 -3.97 0.74
C LEU A 76 -6.90 -5.25 0.39
N SER A 77 -7.38 -5.94 -0.63
CA SER A 77 -6.68 -7.08 -1.22
C SER A 77 -5.37 -6.63 -1.88
N TYR A 78 -4.31 -7.43 -1.78
CA TYR A 78 -3.01 -7.11 -2.40
C TYR A 78 -3.08 -6.90 -3.93
N PRO A 79 -3.86 -7.68 -4.71
CA PRO A 79 -4.01 -7.43 -6.13
C PRO A 79 -4.59 -6.05 -6.45
N LEU A 80 -5.58 -5.60 -5.66
CA LEU A 80 -6.19 -4.28 -5.82
C LEU A 80 -5.18 -3.17 -5.54
N ILE A 81 -4.43 -3.26 -4.43
CA ILE A 81 -3.37 -2.30 -4.08
C ILE A 81 -2.30 -2.25 -5.19
N ALA A 82 -1.92 -3.40 -5.73
CA ALA A 82 -0.94 -3.47 -6.81
C ALA A 82 -1.45 -2.82 -8.10
N GLY A 83 -2.74 -2.98 -8.41
CA GLY A 83 -3.44 -2.26 -9.48
C GLY A 83 -3.40 -0.74 -9.31
N LEU A 84 -3.73 -0.25 -8.12
CA LEU A 84 -3.73 1.18 -7.78
C LEU A 84 -2.35 1.83 -7.90
N LEU A 85 -1.29 1.09 -7.58
CA LEU A 85 0.09 1.54 -7.70
C LEU A 85 0.68 1.27 -9.09
N GLY A 86 -0.12 1.42 -10.15
CA GLY A 86 0.34 1.33 -11.54
C GLY A 86 0.39 -0.08 -12.12
N GLY A 87 -0.50 -0.98 -11.70
CA GLY A 87 -0.63 -2.31 -12.31
C GLY A 87 0.52 -3.27 -12.04
N ARG A 88 1.12 -3.21 -10.85
CA ARG A 88 2.25 -4.09 -10.48
C ARG A 88 1.79 -5.52 -10.16
N ASP A 89 2.74 -6.45 -10.17
CA ASP A 89 2.51 -7.81 -9.64
C ASP A 89 2.01 -7.75 -8.19
N HIS A 90 0.99 -8.54 -7.87
CA HIS A 90 0.41 -8.64 -6.52
C HIS A 90 1.46 -9.01 -5.45
N THR A 91 2.50 -9.78 -5.82
CA THR A 91 3.66 -10.09 -4.96
C THR A 91 4.45 -8.85 -4.58
N SER A 92 4.49 -7.82 -5.43
CA SER A 92 5.13 -6.54 -5.11
C SER A 92 4.39 -5.83 -3.99
N ALA A 93 3.05 -5.87 -3.96
CA ALA A 93 2.27 -5.27 -2.87
C ALA A 93 2.47 -6.02 -1.55
N ILE A 94 2.59 -7.35 -1.59
CA ILE A 94 2.93 -8.17 -0.41
C ILE A 94 4.31 -7.76 0.13
N TYR A 95 5.33 -7.77 -0.73
CA TYR A 95 6.69 -7.37 -0.34
C TYR A 95 6.74 -5.95 0.24
N LEU A 96 6.02 -4.99 -0.37
CA LEU A 96 5.95 -3.62 0.14
C LEU A 96 5.28 -3.54 1.52
N HIS A 97 4.24 -4.33 1.74
CA HIS A 97 3.57 -4.41 3.04
C HIS A 97 4.51 -4.97 4.13
N GLU A 98 5.17 -6.10 3.84
CA GLU A 98 6.18 -6.67 4.75
C GLU A 98 7.32 -5.69 5.02
N LYS A 99 7.80 -5.01 3.97
CA LYS A 99 8.83 -3.98 4.10
C LYS A 99 8.37 -2.82 4.98
N ALA A 100 7.12 -2.40 4.89
CA ALA A 100 6.56 -1.37 5.75
C ALA A 100 6.52 -1.79 7.22
N VAL A 101 6.11 -3.04 7.50
CA VAL A 101 6.13 -3.60 8.86
C VAL A 101 7.56 -3.62 9.41
N TRP A 102 8.51 -4.10 8.61
CA TRP A 102 9.92 -4.11 8.99
C TRP A 102 10.46 -2.69 9.26
N LEU A 103 10.15 -1.73 8.38
CA LEU A 103 10.56 -0.33 8.55
C LEU A 103 9.96 0.29 9.82
N ARG A 104 8.69 0.00 10.16
CA ARG A 104 8.09 0.50 11.40
C ARG A 104 8.77 -0.03 12.67
N LEU A 105 9.38 -1.21 12.61
CA LEU A 105 10.09 -1.80 13.76
C LEU A 105 11.53 -1.30 13.88
N HIS A 106 12.20 -1.00 12.77
CA HIS A 106 13.62 -0.66 12.75
C HIS A 106 13.89 0.84 12.57
N ASP A 107 12.88 1.63 12.20
CA ASP A 107 13.01 3.04 11.87
C ASP A 107 11.95 3.87 12.60
N ALA A 108 12.40 4.60 13.62
CA ALA A 108 11.55 5.44 14.44
C ALA A 108 10.94 6.60 13.63
N GLU A 109 11.64 7.12 12.63
CA GLU A 109 11.15 8.21 11.79
C GLU A 109 9.98 7.73 10.91
N PHE A 110 10.14 6.54 10.32
CA PHE A 110 9.08 5.89 9.54
C PHE A 110 7.88 5.55 10.42
N ALA A 111 8.10 4.97 11.60
CA ALA A 111 7.04 4.67 12.55
C ALA A 111 6.27 5.95 12.97
N SER A 112 7.01 7.02 13.28
CA SER A 112 6.44 8.32 13.63
C SER A 112 5.63 8.93 12.47
N ALA A 113 6.11 8.78 11.22
CA ALA A 113 5.36 9.21 10.04
C ALA A 113 4.05 8.43 9.87
N CYS A 114 4.07 7.11 10.08
CA CYS A 114 2.87 6.27 10.05
C CYS A 114 1.86 6.70 11.12
N SER A 115 2.33 6.92 12.35
CA SER A 115 1.46 7.37 13.45
C SER A 115 0.86 8.75 13.20
N ARG A 116 1.64 9.70 12.66
CA ARG A 116 1.12 11.03 12.27
C ARG A 116 0.04 10.94 11.22
N LEU A 117 0.26 10.14 10.17
CA LEU A 117 -0.75 9.91 9.14
C LEU A 117 -2.00 9.29 9.74
N ALA A 118 -1.86 8.28 10.59
CA ALA A 118 -3.00 7.64 11.24
C ALA A 118 -3.81 8.60 12.10
N ALA A 119 -3.15 9.46 12.89
CA ALA A 119 -3.82 10.48 13.69
C ALA A 119 -4.58 11.49 12.81
N ALA A 120 -3.99 11.95 11.70
CA ALA A 120 -4.64 12.86 10.77
C ALA A 120 -5.92 12.25 10.16
N PHE A 121 -5.88 10.98 9.77
CA PHE A 121 -7.03 10.28 9.21
C PHE A 121 -8.10 9.90 10.26
N ALA A 122 -7.71 9.66 11.51
CA ALA A 122 -8.66 9.38 12.59
C ALA A 122 -9.63 10.55 12.80
N HIS A 123 -9.11 11.79 12.84
CA HIS A 123 -9.93 13.00 12.92
C HIS A 123 -10.87 13.19 11.71
N MET A 124 -10.43 12.81 10.51
CA MET A 124 -11.28 12.89 9.31
C MET A 124 -12.39 11.82 9.29
N LYS A 125 -12.14 10.63 9.85
CA LYS A 125 -13.14 9.55 9.91
C LYS A 125 -14.24 9.80 10.94
N GLU A 126 -13.93 10.49 12.04
CA GLU A 126 -14.94 10.93 13.02
C GLU A 126 -16.01 11.83 12.38
N ALA A 127 -15.60 12.72 11.47
CA ALA A 127 -16.53 13.58 10.73
C ALA A 127 -17.42 12.81 9.73
N GLN A 128 -16.93 11.73 9.12
CA GLN A 128 -17.70 10.93 8.16
C GLN A 128 -18.64 9.90 8.82
N ASN A 129 -18.35 9.46 10.05
CA ASN A 129 -19.16 8.44 10.73
C ASN A 129 -20.42 9.01 11.42
N GLY A 130 -20.51 10.34 11.59
CA GLY A 130 -21.66 11.02 12.20
C GLY A 130 -22.91 11.16 11.31
N ASN A 131 -22.85 10.77 10.02
CA ASN A 131 -23.93 11.00 9.06
C ASN A 131 -24.66 9.72 8.60
N ARG A 132 -24.58 8.62 9.38
CA ARG A 132 -25.29 7.35 9.11
C ARG A 132 -26.45 7.11 10.08
N CYS A 133 -27.30 8.11 10.25
CA CYS A 133 -28.60 7.96 10.91
C CYS A 133 -29.71 8.17 9.88
N HIS A 134 -30.12 7.09 9.21
CA HIS A 134 -31.43 6.97 8.57
C HIS A 134 -31.95 5.55 8.78
#